data_AF-A0A2S2P951-F1
#
_entry.id   AF-A0A2S2P951-F1
#
_cell.length_a   1.000
_cell.length_b   1.000
_cell.length_c   1.000
_cell.angle_alpha   90.00
_cell.angle_beta   90.00
_cell.angle_gamma   90.00
#
_symmetry.space_group_name_H-M   'P 1'
#
loop_
_entity.id
_entity.type
_entity.pdbx_description
1 polymer ?
#
loop_
_entity_poly.entity_id
_entity_poly.type
_entity_poly.pdbx_seq_one_letter_code
_entity_poly.pdbx_strand_id
1 'polypeptide(L)'
;AGIFFELLESERIQLQTGNLTLQSTKLGWVMTGEFNVNCLVSTGASLEDEWRAMKTDQGLFGRLSKANKRHVEEQEAVQHFERTATRKADGRFVLRLPVKPEVSQLGDSISMATSRFISVERRLSRDEHLRTEYVKFMTQYLETGHMEEVIEDQIPTSRQFYLPHHAVVKTSSLITKVRVVFDASAKSSSGISLNDVLMCGPSIQEELFSILCRFRSHQFVITADVEKMFRQVEVAEEDRNLQRIVWRATPSEVLRTYRLTRVAYGTTSASFMTTKCLSVLSEEFNSQFPMAAKAVQTDFYMD
;
A
#
# COMPACT_ATOMS: atom_id res chain seq x y z
N ALA A 1 4.69 34.11 6.51
CA ALA A 1 4.36 35.47 6.01
C ALA A 1 5.52 36.21 5.29
N GLY A 2 6.73 36.31 5.85
CA GLY A 2 7.82 37.10 5.23
C GLY A 2 8.39 36.53 3.91
N ILE A 3 8.59 35.21 3.85
CA ILE A 3 9.18 34.53 2.68
C ILE A 3 8.27 34.59 1.44
N PHE A 4 6.94 34.66 1.65
CA PHE A 4 5.97 34.71 0.56
C PHE A 4 6.21 35.91 -0.37
N PHE A 5 6.42 37.10 0.20
CA PHE A 5 6.69 38.31 -0.60
C PHE A 5 8.11 38.33 -1.19
N GLU A 6 9.07 37.60 -0.61
CA GLU A 6 10.42 37.46 -1.17
C GLU A 6 10.48 36.51 -2.37
N LEU A 7 9.49 35.61 -2.49
CA LEU A 7 9.38 34.65 -3.59
C LEU A 7 8.64 35.21 -4.80
N LEU A 8 7.76 36.19 -4.62
CA LEU A 8 7.00 36.82 -5.70
C LEU A 8 7.90 37.72 -6.57
N GLU A 9 7.76 37.58 -7.88
CA GLU A 9 8.43 38.45 -8.86
C GLU A 9 7.45 39.47 -9.45
N SER A 10 7.95 40.44 -10.21
CA SER A 10 7.13 41.52 -10.77
C SER A 10 6.29 41.11 -11.98
N GLU A 11 6.63 40.01 -12.65
CA GLU A 11 5.98 39.60 -13.89
C GLU A 11 4.61 38.96 -13.62
N ARG A 12 3.60 39.47 -14.35
CA ARG A 12 2.21 38.98 -14.30
C ARG A 12 1.67 38.83 -15.71
N ILE A 13 1.06 37.68 -16.00
CA ILE A 13 0.39 37.41 -17.27
C ILE A 13 -1.07 37.14 -16.99
N GLN A 14 -1.94 38.02 -17.47
CA GLN A 14 -3.38 37.84 -17.33
C GLN A 14 -3.90 36.86 -18.38
N LEU A 15 -4.63 35.84 -17.94
CA LEU A 15 -5.20 34.83 -18.83
C LEU A 15 -6.55 35.30 -19.36
N GLN A 16 -6.89 34.91 -20.60
CA GLN A 16 -8.18 35.26 -21.23
C GLN A 16 -9.39 34.51 -20.64
N THR A 17 -9.19 33.68 -19.61
CA THR A 17 -10.21 32.85 -18.99
C THR A 17 -10.41 33.27 -17.53
N GLY A 18 -11.45 34.06 -17.25
CA GLY A 18 -11.81 34.53 -15.91
C GLY A 18 -10.85 35.59 -15.33
N ASN A 19 -10.89 35.79 -14.01
CA ASN A 19 -10.00 36.71 -13.28
C ASN A 19 -8.63 36.07 -12.97
N LEU A 20 -8.17 35.14 -13.81
CA LEU A 20 -6.95 34.39 -13.59
C LEU A 20 -5.71 35.15 -14.10
N THR A 21 -4.68 35.16 -13.27
CA THR A 21 -3.38 35.77 -13.54
C THR A 21 -2.27 34.80 -13.15
N LEU A 22 -1.37 34.52 -14.09
CA LEU A 22 -0.11 33.87 -13.77
C LEU A 22 0.82 34.91 -13.16
N GLN A 23 1.37 34.58 -12.00
CA GLN A 23 2.28 35.39 -11.22
C GLN A 23 3.63 34.69 -11.21
N SER A 24 4.69 35.34 -11.69
CA SER A 24 6.03 34.77 -11.63
C SER A 24 6.51 34.73 -10.18
N THR A 25 7.25 33.68 -9.85
CA THR A 25 7.93 33.50 -8.57
C THR A 25 9.31 32.89 -8.81
N LYS A 26 10.21 33.01 -7.84
CA LYS A 26 11.54 32.36 -7.88
C LYS A 26 11.50 30.82 -8.02
N LEU A 27 10.33 30.21 -7.83
CA LEU A 27 10.08 28.76 -7.95
C LEU A 27 9.28 28.40 -9.21
N GLY A 28 9.05 29.36 -10.11
CA GLY A 28 8.24 29.22 -11.31
C GLY A 28 6.90 29.95 -11.23
N TRP A 29 6.05 29.75 -12.23
CA TRP A 29 4.78 30.45 -12.37
C TRP A 29 3.69 29.87 -11.47
N VAL A 30 2.99 30.73 -10.73
CA VAL A 30 1.84 30.38 -9.89
C VAL A 30 0.58 31.02 -10.45
N MET A 31 -0.52 30.29 -10.51
CA MET A 31 -1.81 30.82 -10.95
C MET A 31 -2.56 31.44 -9.75
N THR A 32 -3.01 32.68 -9.91
CA THR A 32 -3.73 33.46 -8.90
C THR A 32 -5.02 34.01 -9.51
N GLY A 33 -6.08 34.16 -8.73
CA GLY A 33 -7.36 34.70 -9.22
C GLY A 33 -8.56 33.89 -8.77
N GLU A 34 -9.74 34.42 -9.06
CA GLU A 34 -11.01 33.83 -8.67
C GLU A 34 -11.51 32.87 -9.74
N PHE A 35 -11.84 31.65 -9.33
CA PHE A 35 -12.43 30.61 -10.17
C PHE A 35 -13.85 30.36 -9.67
N ASN A 36 -14.85 30.37 -10.55
CA ASN A 36 -16.27 30.11 -10.19
C ASN A 36 -16.56 28.63 -9.86
N VAL A 37 -15.59 27.92 -9.28
CA VAL A 37 -15.75 26.57 -8.77
C VAL A 37 -15.06 26.54 -7.41
N ASN A 38 -15.78 26.09 -6.38
CA ASN A 38 -15.22 25.81 -5.05
C ASN A 38 -14.11 24.77 -5.19
N CYS A 39 -12.88 25.22 -5.42
CA CYS A 39 -11.69 24.40 -5.29
C CYS A 39 -11.19 24.58 -3.86
N LEU A 40 -11.16 23.48 -3.09
CA LEU A 40 -10.45 23.43 -1.81
C LEU A 40 -8.93 23.53 -2.09
N VAL A 41 -8.46 24.73 -2.43
CA VAL A 41 -7.05 25.09 -2.35
C VAL A 41 -6.89 25.83 -1.05
N SER A 42 -6.52 25.10 0.01
CA SER A 42 -6.09 25.72 1.26
C SER A 42 -4.74 26.39 1.05
N THR A 43 -4.76 27.65 0.63
CA THR A 43 -3.63 28.57 0.84
C THR A 43 -3.96 29.43 2.05
N GLY A 44 -3.46 29.05 3.23
CA GLY A 44 -3.63 29.88 4.43
C GLY A 44 -3.17 29.19 5.71
N ALA A 45 -2.07 29.67 6.27
CA ALA A 45 -1.53 29.44 7.63
C ALA A 45 -1.19 28.00 8.05
N SER A 46 -2.08 27.01 7.87
CA SER A 46 -1.89 25.64 8.39
C SER A 46 -0.63 24.96 7.88
N LEU A 47 -0.29 25.18 6.60
CA LEU A 47 0.85 24.55 5.95
C LEU A 47 2.21 25.18 6.31
N GLU A 48 2.28 26.49 6.63
CA GLU A 48 3.54 27.11 7.10
C GLU A 48 3.90 26.59 8.49
N ASP A 49 2.91 26.41 9.36
CA ASP A 49 3.10 25.84 10.70
C ASP A 49 3.42 24.33 10.64
N GLU A 50 2.76 23.57 9.77
CA GLU A 50 3.10 22.17 9.50
C GLU A 50 4.50 22.02 8.89
N TRP A 51 4.90 22.89 7.97
CA TRP A 51 6.24 22.87 7.36
C TRP A 51 7.34 23.28 8.34
N ARG A 52 7.06 24.23 9.24
CA ARG A 52 7.96 24.58 10.36
C ARG A 52 8.08 23.45 11.37
N ALA A 53 6.98 22.74 11.66
CA ALA A 53 7.01 21.53 12.48
C ALA A 53 7.84 20.43 11.82
N MET A 54 7.66 20.19 10.51
CA MET A 54 8.47 19.24 9.73
C MET A 54 9.98 19.55 9.76
N LYS A 55 10.38 20.82 9.78
CA LYS A 55 11.81 21.20 9.86
C LYS A 55 12.45 20.98 11.23
N THR A 56 11.64 20.99 12.29
CA THR A 56 12.15 20.97 13.67
C THR A 56 12.21 19.55 14.23
N ASP A 57 11.48 18.61 13.64
CA ASP A 57 11.34 17.25 14.15
C ASP A 57 12.10 16.22 13.30
N GLN A 58 13.42 16.13 13.52
CA GLN A 58 14.28 15.08 12.94
C GLN A 58 14.01 13.67 13.52
N GLY A 59 12.93 13.46 14.28
CA GLY A 59 12.73 12.23 15.04
C GLY A 59 11.28 11.84 15.28
N LEU A 60 10.41 11.88 14.26
CA LEU A 60 8.98 11.72 14.50
C LEU A 60 8.25 10.76 13.55
N PHE A 61 8.55 9.47 13.69
CA PHE A 61 7.59 8.44 13.29
C PHE A 61 6.33 8.55 14.17
N GLY A 62 5.16 8.77 13.56
CA GLY A 62 3.86 8.44 14.17
C GLY A 62 3.14 9.49 15.04
N ARG A 63 3.58 10.76 15.18
CA ARG A 63 2.81 11.75 16.00
C ARG A 63 1.78 12.61 15.26
N LEU A 64 1.51 12.38 13.97
CA LEU A 64 0.38 13.08 13.30
C LEU A 64 -0.99 12.55 13.76
N SER A 65 -1.03 11.43 14.47
CA SER A 65 -2.26 10.89 15.05
C SER A 65 -2.56 11.58 16.39
N LYS A 66 -3.60 12.43 16.43
CA LYS A 66 -4.17 12.95 17.70
C LYS A 66 -4.41 11.78 18.65
N ALA A 67 -4.17 11.95 19.95
CA ALA A 67 -4.41 10.93 20.98
C ALA A 67 -5.88 10.43 20.93
N ASN A 68 -6.09 9.35 20.20
CA ASN A 68 -7.37 8.72 19.94
C ASN A 68 -7.16 7.20 19.87
N LYS A 69 -8.24 6.42 19.78
CA LYS A 69 -8.15 4.94 19.70
C LYS A 69 -7.25 4.45 18.55
N ARG A 70 -7.20 5.19 17.45
CA ARG A 70 -6.37 4.87 16.29
C ARG A 70 -4.88 5.00 16.61
N HIS A 71 -4.46 6.02 17.37
CA HIS A 71 -3.07 6.15 17.81
C HIS A 71 -2.61 4.97 18.68
N VAL A 72 -3.49 4.41 19.54
CA VAL A 72 -3.16 3.23 20.36
C VAL A 72 -2.97 1.99 19.49
N GLU A 73 -3.92 1.73 18.57
CA GLU A 73 -3.81 0.60 17.62
C GLU A 73 -2.55 0.72 16.74
N GLU A 74 -2.22 1.93 16.29
CA GLU A 74 -1.01 2.21 15.51
C GLU A 74 0.27 1.89 16.32
N GLN A 75 0.32 2.25 17.60
CA GLN A 75 1.45 1.91 18.48
C GLN A 75 1.55 0.40 18.73
N GLU A 76 0.41 -0.28 18.94
CA GLU A 76 0.38 -1.74 19.09
C GLU A 76 0.86 -2.45 17.82
N ALA A 77 0.51 -1.94 16.64
CA ALA A 77 1.00 -2.46 15.37
C ALA A 77 2.53 -2.30 15.23
N VAL A 78 3.10 -1.17 15.67
CA VAL A 78 4.55 -0.95 15.71
C VAL A 78 5.24 -1.90 16.68
N GLN A 79 4.75 -2.02 17.91
CA GLN A 79 5.32 -2.94 18.90
C GLN A 79 5.23 -4.39 18.44
N HIS A 80 4.11 -4.77 17.80
CA HIS A 80 3.96 -6.09 17.21
C HIS A 80 4.99 -6.35 16.11
N PHE A 81 5.22 -5.37 15.22
CA PHE A 81 6.26 -5.46 14.20
C PHE A 81 7.64 -5.64 14.85
N GLU A 82 8.04 -4.78 15.78
CA GLU A 82 9.36 -4.82 16.43
C GLU A 82 9.61 -6.14 17.16
N ARG A 83 8.56 -6.70 17.79
CA ARG A 83 8.65 -7.96 18.53
C ARG A 83 8.74 -9.19 17.64
N THR A 84 8.17 -9.14 16.43
CA THR A 84 7.93 -10.34 15.62
C THR A 84 8.59 -10.36 14.26
N ALA A 85 9.05 -9.21 13.76
CA ALA A 85 9.76 -9.12 12.51
C ALA A 85 11.09 -9.87 12.60
N THR A 86 11.34 -10.74 11.64
CA THR A 86 12.60 -11.46 11.52
C THR A 86 13.14 -11.33 10.10
N ARG A 87 14.41 -11.72 9.90
CA ARG A 87 15.08 -11.63 8.61
C ARG A 87 15.72 -12.97 8.27
N LYS A 88 15.47 -13.44 7.05
CA LYS A 88 16.09 -14.66 6.52
C LYS A 88 17.55 -14.42 6.15
N ALA A 89 18.28 -15.52 5.95
CA ALA A 89 19.68 -15.47 5.50
C ALA A 89 19.85 -14.79 4.13
N ASP A 90 18.83 -14.82 3.27
CA ASP A 90 18.80 -14.11 1.98
C ASP A 90 18.49 -12.60 2.12
N GLY A 91 18.34 -12.11 3.35
CA GLY A 91 18.03 -10.72 3.66
C GLY A 91 16.54 -10.38 3.62
N ARG A 92 15.65 -11.32 3.27
CA ARG A 92 14.21 -11.07 3.18
C ARG A 92 13.55 -10.95 4.55
N PHE A 93 12.67 -9.97 4.73
CA PHE A 93 11.85 -9.86 5.93
C PHE A 93 10.77 -10.94 5.98
N VAL A 94 10.54 -11.48 7.17
CA VAL A 94 9.44 -12.39 7.52
C VAL A 94 8.66 -11.74 8.65
N LEU A 95 7.38 -11.44 8.41
CA LEU A 95 6.52 -10.70 9.33
C LEU A 95 5.31 -11.54 9.77
N ARG A 96 4.91 -11.36 11.03
CA ARG A 96 3.62 -11.83 11.55
C ARG A 96 2.53 -10.80 11.22
N LEU A 97 1.35 -11.25 10.82
CA LEU A 97 0.21 -10.35 10.60
C LEU A 97 -0.26 -9.74 11.93
N PRO A 98 -0.45 -8.42 12.02
CA PRO A 98 -0.85 -7.76 13.26
C PRO A 98 -2.35 -7.93 13.50
N VAL A 99 -2.74 -9.09 14.03
CA VAL A 99 -4.15 -9.42 14.27
C VAL A 99 -4.62 -8.86 15.62
N LYS A 100 -5.78 -8.18 15.62
CA LYS A 100 -6.43 -7.66 16.81
C LYS A 100 -6.78 -8.79 17.79
N PRO A 101 -6.45 -8.67 19.09
CA PRO A 101 -6.69 -9.73 20.08
C PRO A 101 -8.17 -9.99 20.37
N GLU A 102 -9.02 -8.99 20.14
CA GLU A 102 -10.46 -9.01 20.44
C GLU A 102 -11.26 -9.91 19.48
N VAL A 103 -10.69 -10.30 18.35
CA VAL A 103 -11.40 -11.05 17.32
C VAL A 103 -11.13 -12.54 17.49
N SER A 104 -12.08 -13.23 18.12
CA SER A 104 -12.00 -14.67 18.37
C SER A 104 -12.53 -15.53 17.22
N GLN A 105 -13.45 -15.03 16.38
CA GLN A 105 -14.09 -15.84 15.32
C GLN A 105 -14.29 -15.07 14.00
N LEU A 106 -13.53 -15.48 12.99
CA LEU A 106 -13.64 -14.96 11.62
C LEU A 106 -14.84 -15.51 10.84
N GLY A 107 -15.55 -16.53 11.33
CA GLY A 107 -16.61 -17.21 10.60
C GLY A 107 -16.12 -17.98 9.36
N ASP A 108 -17.06 -18.52 8.59
CA ASP A 108 -16.75 -19.18 7.32
C ASP A 108 -16.59 -18.16 6.19
N SER A 109 -15.50 -18.27 5.44
CA SER A 109 -15.22 -17.45 4.25
C SER A 109 -15.06 -18.27 2.98
N ILE A 110 -14.98 -19.60 3.07
CA ILE A 110 -14.72 -20.47 1.90
C ILE A 110 -15.90 -20.46 0.92
N SER A 111 -17.13 -20.47 1.45
CA SER A 111 -18.36 -20.48 0.65
C SER A 111 -18.47 -19.22 -0.21
N MET A 112 -18.11 -18.08 0.38
CA MET A 112 -18.08 -16.77 -0.28
C MET A 112 -16.98 -16.71 -1.33
N ALA A 113 -15.74 -17.07 -0.97
CA ALA A 113 -14.61 -17.05 -1.88
C ALA A 113 -14.82 -17.97 -3.09
N THR A 114 -15.37 -19.16 -2.86
CA THR A 114 -15.72 -20.13 -3.92
C THR A 114 -16.77 -19.57 -4.86
N SER A 115 -17.86 -19.01 -4.33
CA SER A 115 -18.92 -18.40 -5.16
C SER A 115 -18.40 -17.26 -6.03
N ARG A 116 -17.49 -16.43 -5.48
CA ARG A 116 -16.81 -15.35 -6.21
C ARG A 116 -15.87 -15.90 -7.28
N PHE A 117 -15.10 -16.93 -6.97
CA PHE A 117 -14.21 -17.58 -7.94
C PHE A 117 -14.97 -18.20 -9.11
N ILE A 118 -16.08 -18.90 -8.88
CA ILE A 118 -16.93 -19.44 -9.96
C ILE A 118 -17.47 -18.32 -10.87
N SER A 119 -17.77 -17.15 -10.30
CA SER A 119 -18.17 -15.98 -11.09
C SER A 119 -17.02 -15.43 -11.95
N VAL A 120 -15.79 -15.44 -11.42
CA VAL A 120 -14.58 -15.12 -12.19
C VAL A 120 -14.39 -16.12 -13.32
N GLU A 121 -14.48 -17.42 -13.04
CA GLU A 121 -14.34 -18.49 -14.03
C GLU A 121 -15.33 -18.33 -15.21
N ARG A 122 -16.59 -18.00 -14.92
CA ARG A 122 -17.60 -17.70 -15.96
C ARG A 122 -17.27 -16.46 -16.80
N ARG A 123 -16.56 -15.49 -16.23
CA ARG A 123 -16.08 -14.32 -16.97
C ARG A 123 -14.89 -14.71 -17.86
N LEU A 124 -13.95 -15.49 -17.32
CA LEU A 124 -12.79 -15.98 -18.07
C LEU A 124 -13.20 -16.88 -19.24
N SER A 125 -14.27 -17.67 -19.11
CA SER A 125 -14.75 -18.52 -20.21
C SER A 125 -15.33 -17.74 -21.40
N ARG A 126 -15.64 -16.44 -21.23
CA ARG A 126 -16.15 -15.56 -22.27
C ARG A 126 -15.05 -14.70 -22.92
N ASP A 127 -13.86 -14.64 -22.32
CA ASP A 127 -12.75 -13.81 -22.74
C ASP A 127 -11.44 -14.60 -22.63
N GLU A 128 -11.03 -15.17 -23.76
CA GLU A 128 -9.88 -16.06 -23.87
C GLU A 128 -8.54 -15.34 -23.59
N HIS A 129 -8.44 -14.05 -23.94
CA HIS A 129 -7.24 -13.27 -23.65
C HIS A 129 -7.12 -13.02 -22.15
N LEU A 130 -8.21 -12.60 -21.50
CA LEU A 130 -8.25 -12.42 -20.05
C LEU A 130 -7.96 -13.73 -19.30
N ARG A 131 -8.52 -14.85 -19.76
CA ARG A 131 -8.25 -16.18 -19.22
C ARG A 131 -6.77 -16.52 -19.26
N THR A 132 -6.14 -16.35 -20.42
CA THR A 132 -4.73 -16.65 -20.64
C THR A 132 -3.85 -15.84 -19.68
N GLU A 133 -4.04 -14.53 -19.63
CA GLU A 133 -3.23 -13.65 -18.77
C GLU A 133 -3.49 -13.87 -17.27
N TYR A 134 -4.74 -14.16 -16.89
CA TYR A 134 -5.09 -14.50 -15.51
C TYR A 134 -4.45 -15.82 -15.05
N VAL A 135 -4.58 -16.89 -15.85
CA VAL A 135 -3.98 -18.21 -15.53
C VAL A 135 -2.46 -18.10 -15.49
N LYS A 136 -1.87 -17.35 -16.42
CA LYS A 136 -0.42 -17.06 -16.42
C LYS A 136 0.01 -16.34 -15.15
N PHE A 137 -0.73 -15.32 -14.71
CA PHE A 137 -0.44 -14.63 -13.45
C PHE A 137 -0.48 -15.59 -12.26
N MET A 138 -1.55 -16.40 -12.13
CA MET A 138 -1.72 -17.32 -11.00
C MET A 138 -0.65 -18.40 -11.00
N THR A 139 -0.34 -18.98 -12.17
CA THR A 139 0.72 -19.99 -12.33
C THR A 139 2.08 -19.41 -11.93
N GLN A 140 2.43 -18.21 -12.42
CA GLN A 140 3.66 -17.53 -12.01
C GLN A 140 3.69 -17.27 -10.50
N TYR A 141 2.55 -16.91 -9.89
CA TYR A 141 2.46 -16.68 -8.44
C TYR A 141 2.78 -17.95 -7.63
N LEU A 142 2.36 -19.13 -8.13
CA LEU A 142 2.70 -20.43 -7.56
C LEU A 142 4.18 -20.76 -7.75
N GLU A 143 4.68 -20.68 -8.99
CA GLU A 143 6.05 -21.06 -9.36
C GLU A 143 7.12 -20.22 -8.64
N THR A 144 6.86 -18.92 -8.43
CA THR A 144 7.78 -18.05 -7.68
C THR A 144 7.62 -18.18 -6.16
N GLY A 145 6.81 -19.11 -5.68
CA GLY A 145 6.57 -19.33 -4.25
C GLY A 145 5.95 -18.12 -3.55
N HIS A 146 5.09 -17.36 -4.24
CA HIS A 146 4.27 -16.31 -3.63
C HIS A 146 2.94 -16.85 -3.09
N MET A 147 2.54 -18.03 -3.56
CA MET A 147 1.52 -18.87 -2.93
C MET A 147 1.98 -20.32 -2.95
N GLU A 148 1.38 -21.13 -2.10
CA GLU A 148 1.62 -22.56 -2.02
C GLU A 148 0.29 -23.32 -1.88
N GLU A 149 0.23 -24.52 -2.43
CA GLU A 149 -0.95 -25.38 -2.28
C GLU A 149 -1.06 -25.87 -0.82
N VAL A 150 -2.28 -25.88 -0.31
CA VAL A 150 -2.57 -26.34 1.05
C VAL A 150 -2.91 -27.82 1.02
N ILE A 151 -2.11 -28.64 1.71
CA ILE A 151 -2.37 -30.07 1.90
C ILE A 151 -3.14 -30.23 3.22
N GLU A 152 -4.34 -30.81 3.17
CA GLU A 152 -5.39 -30.73 4.21
C GLU A 152 -5.00 -31.32 5.58
N ASP A 153 -4.01 -32.21 5.65
CA ASP A 153 -3.66 -32.98 6.86
C ASP A 153 -2.92 -32.20 7.97
N GLN A 154 -2.70 -30.89 7.83
CA GLN A 154 -1.79 -30.13 8.74
C GLN A 154 -2.39 -28.89 9.42
N ILE A 155 -3.73 -28.75 9.56
CA ILE A 155 -4.28 -27.43 9.89
C ILE A 155 -5.28 -27.46 11.05
N PRO A 156 -4.98 -26.79 12.17
CA PRO A 156 -5.98 -26.43 13.16
C PRO A 156 -7.09 -25.59 12.51
N THR A 157 -8.35 -25.97 12.72
CA THR A 157 -9.53 -25.31 12.15
C THR A 157 -9.72 -23.87 12.66
N SER A 158 -8.96 -23.45 13.67
CA SER A 158 -9.02 -22.10 14.24
C SER A 158 -8.04 -21.16 13.52
N ARG A 159 -8.58 -20.09 12.90
CA ARG A 159 -7.86 -18.94 12.31
C ARG A 159 -7.46 -19.09 10.83
N GLN A 160 -8.45 -19.36 9.97
CA GLN A 160 -8.32 -19.31 8.52
C GLN A 160 -9.24 -18.26 7.88
N PHE A 161 -8.82 -17.66 6.77
CA PHE A 161 -9.65 -16.75 5.99
C PHE A 161 -9.39 -16.92 4.49
N TYR A 162 -10.45 -17.07 3.70
CA TYR A 162 -10.40 -17.19 2.25
C TYR A 162 -10.71 -15.83 1.60
N LEU A 163 -9.71 -15.29 0.92
CA LEU A 163 -9.77 -14.08 0.14
C LEU A 163 -10.38 -14.39 -1.24
N PRO A 164 -11.50 -13.75 -1.63
CA PRO A 164 -11.91 -13.73 -3.02
C PRO A 164 -10.87 -12.95 -3.83
N HIS A 165 -10.71 -13.33 -5.09
CA HIS A 165 -9.80 -12.66 -6.00
C HIS A 165 -10.40 -12.53 -7.39
N HIS A 166 -9.95 -11.52 -8.13
CA HIS A 166 -10.46 -11.24 -9.47
C HIS A 166 -9.44 -10.51 -10.35
N ALA A 167 -9.59 -10.65 -11.67
CA ALA A 167 -8.75 -9.97 -12.64
C ALA A 167 -9.18 -8.50 -12.83
N VAL A 168 -8.21 -7.60 -12.67
CA VAL A 168 -8.31 -6.18 -13.01
C VAL A 168 -7.43 -5.92 -14.24
N VAL A 169 -8.01 -5.28 -15.23
CA VAL A 169 -7.35 -4.91 -16.48
C VAL A 169 -6.93 -3.45 -16.38
N LYS A 170 -5.63 -3.17 -16.39
CA LYS A 170 -5.13 -1.80 -16.43
C LYS A 170 -4.84 -1.42 -17.88
N THR A 171 -5.63 -0.53 -18.45
CA THR A 171 -5.53 -0.07 -19.86
C THR A 171 -4.44 0.99 -20.06
N SER A 172 -3.58 1.23 -19.08
CA SER A 172 -2.55 2.27 -19.15
C SER A 172 -1.24 1.72 -19.75
N SER A 173 -0.82 2.35 -20.86
CA SER A 173 0.45 2.27 -21.60
C SER A 173 0.77 0.97 -22.37
N LEU A 174 0.62 1.03 -23.70
CA LEU A 174 1.12 0.14 -24.79
C LEU A 174 0.81 -1.38 -24.69
N ILE A 175 0.64 -1.96 -23.50
CA ILE A 175 0.36 -3.37 -23.23
C ILE A 175 -0.70 -3.44 -22.12
N THR A 176 -1.83 -4.07 -22.42
CA THR A 176 -2.89 -4.36 -21.44
C THR A 176 -2.37 -5.36 -20.40
N LYS A 177 -1.99 -4.89 -19.20
CA LYS A 177 -1.50 -5.77 -18.13
C LYS A 177 -2.64 -6.21 -17.23
N VAL A 178 -2.91 -7.51 -17.19
CA VAL A 178 -3.85 -8.10 -16.22
C VAL A 178 -3.14 -8.27 -14.87
N ARG A 179 -3.80 -7.84 -13.80
CA ARG A 179 -3.38 -8.09 -12.41
C ARG A 179 -4.51 -8.80 -11.68
N VAL A 180 -4.19 -9.69 -10.75
CA VAL A 180 -5.19 -10.30 -9.86
C VAL A 180 -5.26 -9.49 -8.58
N VAL A 181 -6.43 -9.11 -8.10
CA VAL A 181 -6.58 -8.42 -6.82
C VAL A 181 -7.18 -9.38 -5.81
N PHE A 182 -6.64 -9.40 -4.60
CA PHE A 182 -7.17 -10.14 -3.46
C PHE A 182 -7.99 -9.19 -2.60
N ASP A 183 -9.26 -9.50 -2.39
CA ASP A 183 -10.18 -8.62 -1.68
C ASP A 183 -10.29 -9.03 -0.20
N ALA A 184 -9.52 -8.34 0.63
CA ALA A 184 -9.51 -8.50 2.09
C ALA A 184 -10.63 -7.75 2.81
N SER A 185 -11.46 -6.99 2.07
CA SER A 185 -12.65 -6.30 2.59
C SER A 185 -13.92 -7.15 2.48
N ALA A 186 -13.87 -8.26 1.74
CA ALA A 186 -14.96 -9.21 1.67
C ALA A 186 -15.29 -9.77 3.05
N LYS A 187 -16.56 -9.77 3.40
CA LYS A 187 -17.05 -10.24 4.70
C LYS A 187 -17.31 -11.75 4.68
N SER A 188 -16.97 -12.40 5.78
CA SER A 188 -17.30 -13.81 6.03
C SER A 188 -18.76 -13.97 6.49
N SER A 189 -19.15 -15.21 6.84
CA SER A 189 -20.43 -15.53 7.45
C SER A 189 -20.69 -14.83 8.79
N SER A 190 -19.65 -14.36 9.50
CA SER A 190 -19.81 -13.57 10.73
C SER A 190 -19.99 -12.08 10.46
N GLY A 191 -19.92 -11.65 9.19
CA GLY A 191 -20.00 -10.23 8.81
C GLY A 191 -18.70 -9.45 9.01
N ILE A 192 -17.61 -10.15 9.35
CA ILE A 192 -16.27 -9.59 9.60
C ILE A 192 -15.37 -9.90 8.40
N SER A 193 -14.59 -8.91 7.93
CA SER A 193 -13.58 -9.08 6.89
C SER A 193 -12.18 -9.26 7.48
N LEU A 194 -11.21 -9.71 6.68
CA LEU A 194 -9.82 -9.75 7.15
C LEU A 194 -9.31 -8.35 7.54
N ASN A 195 -9.73 -7.32 6.81
CA ASN A 195 -9.34 -5.94 7.07
C ASN A 195 -9.87 -5.38 8.40
N ASP A 196 -11.01 -5.87 8.88
CA ASP A 196 -11.55 -5.50 10.20
C ASP A 196 -10.70 -6.07 11.35
N VAL A 197 -9.96 -7.15 11.06
CA VAL A 197 -9.24 -7.98 12.04
C VAL A 197 -7.76 -7.67 12.11
N LEU A 198 -7.20 -7.07 11.06
CA LEU A 198 -5.83 -6.58 11.05
C LEU A 198 -5.77 -5.17 11.63
N MET A 199 -4.78 -4.91 12.49
CA MET A 199 -4.49 -3.59 13.03
C MET A 199 -4.01 -2.67 11.91
N CYS A 200 -4.48 -1.42 11.95
CA CYS A 200 -3.93 -0.37 11.11
C CYS A 200 -2.65 0.15 11.75
N GLY A 201 -1.53 0.02 11.04
CA GLY A 201 -0.30 0.66 11.47
C GLY A 201 -0.25 2.14 11.06
N PRO A 202 0.64 2.94 11.66
CA PRO A 202 0.76 4.35 11.33
C PRO A 202 1.20 4.54 9.88
N SER A 203 0.81 5.66 9.28
CA SER A 203 1.41 6.07 8.00
C SER A 203 2.87 6.42 8.23
N ILE A 204 3.76 5.64 7.59
CA ILE A 204 5.21 5.87 7.65
C ILE A 204 5.65 6.86 6.56
N GLN A 205 4.94 6.87 5.43
CA GLN A 205 5.26 7.72 4.31
C GLN A 205 4.89 9.17 4.61
N GLU A 206 5.73 10.09 4.15
CA GLU A 206 5.39 11.50 4.14
C GLU A 206 4.24 11.79 3.17
N GLU A 207 3.54 12.88 3.44
CA GLU A 207 2.46 13.37 2.58
C GLU A 207 2.95 13.58 1.15
N LEU A 208 2.16 13.13 0.17
CA LEU A 208 2.50 13.22 -1.25
C LEU A 208 2.83 14.66 -1.68
N PHE A 209 2.16 15.65 -1.10
CA PHE A 209 2.47 17.06 -1.36
C PHE A 209 3.90 17.42 -0.96
N SER A 210 4.36 17.00 0.22
CA SER A 210 5.73 17.23 0.69
C SER A 210 6.75 16.56 -0.22
N ILE A 211 6.49 15.32 -0.64
CA ILE A 211 7.33 14.58 -1.59
C ILE A 211 7.41 15.34 -2.93
N LEU A 212 6.28 15.78 -3.47
CA LEU A 212 6.24 16.54 -4.74
C LEU A 212 6.93 17.90 -4.65
N CYS A 213 6.84 18.59 -3.51
CA CYS A 213 7.55 19.85 -3.27
C CYS A 213 9.07 19.63 -3.25
N ARG A 214 9.56 18.60 -2.54
CA ARG A 214 10.99 18.23 -2.56
C ARG A 214 11.44 17.84 -3.95
N PHE A 215 10.67 17.00 -4.63
CA PHE A 215 10.96 16.56 -5.99
C PHE A 215 11.16 17.74 -6.95
N ARG A 216 10.30 18.76 -6.89
CA ARG A 216 10.41 19.98 -7.71
C ARG A 216 11.53 20.93 -7.31
N SER A 217 12.09 20.79 -6.11
CA SER A 217 13.20 21.64 -5.65
C SER A 217 14.55 21.27 -6.28
N HIS A 218 14.63 20.12 -6.95
CA HIS A 218 15.84 19.64 -7.60
C HIS A 218 15.79 19.86 -9.12
N GLN A 219 16.89 20.37 -9.69
CA GLN A 219 17.03 20.54 -11.15
C GLN A 219 17.08 19.20 -11.89
N PHE A 220 17.63 18.16 -11.27
CA PHE A 220 17.75 16.82 -11.82
C PHE A 220 17.31 15.81 -10.75
N VAL A 221 16.56 14.80 -11.16
CA VAL A 221 15.96 13.77 -10.29
C VAL A 221 16.19 12.39 -10.88
N ILE A 222 16.46 11.42 -10.01
CA ILE A 222 16.55 10.00 -10.37
C ILE A 222 15.37 9.30 -9.69
N THR A 223 14.63 8.52 -10.46
CA THR A 223 13.53 7.70 -9.94
C THR A 223 13.85 6.22 -10.13
N ALA A 224 13.42 5.41 -9.18
CA ALA A 224 13.54 3.95 -9.25
C ALA A 224 12.23 3.31 -8.75
N ASP A 225 11.87 2.18 -9.36
CA ASP A 225 10.69 1.40 -8.96
C ASP A 225 11.13 0.20 -8.12
N VAL A 226 10.46 -0.04 -6.98
CA VAL A 226 10.67 -1.25 -6.18
C VAL A 226 9.75 -2.33 -6.72
N GLU A 227 10.29 -3.17 -7.61
CA GLU A 227 9.48 -4.18 -8.29
C GLU A 227 8.77 -5.10 -7.29
N LYS A 228 7.43 -5.11 -7.37
CA LYS A 228 6.54 -5.97 -6.57
C LYS A 228 6.83 -5.85 -5.06
N MET A 229 7.00 -4.63 -4.56
CA MET A 229 7.37 -4.32 -3.17
C MET A 229 6.72 -5.22 -2.10
N PHE A 230 5.38 -5.34 -2.08
CA PHE A 230 4.68 -6.20 -1.11
C PHE A 230 5.11 -7.67 -1.17
N ARG A 231 5.44 -8.18 -2.37
CA ARG A 231 5.86 -9.57 -2.57
C ARG A 231 7.29 -9.83 -2.10
N GLN A 232 8.07 -8.77 -1.85
CA GLN A 232 9.40 -8.89 -1.25
C GLN A 232 9.33 -9.23 0.25
N VAL A 233 8.16 -9.17 0.88
CA VAL A 233 8.00 -9.45 2.31
C VAL A 233 7.25 -10.77 2.50
N GLU A 234 7.86 -11.70 3.24
CA GLU A 234 7.23 -12.98 3.60
C GLU A 234 6.28 -12.83 4.78
N VAL A 235 5.18 -13.58 4.74
CA VAL A 235 4.30 -13.79 5.88
C VAL A 235 4.74 -15.07 6.60
N ALA A 236 4.90 -14.96 7.91
CA ALA A 236 5.26 -16.07 8.78
C ALA A 236 4.22 -17.20 8.69
N GLU A 237 4.69 -18.45 8.77
CA GLU A 237 3.88 -19.64 8.45
C GLU A 237 2.60 -19.74 9.27
N GLU A 238 2.64 -19.32 10.53
CA GLU A 238 1.53 -19.46 11.46
C GLU A 238 0.39 -18.45 11.16
N ASP A 239 0.63 -17.44 10.31
CA ASP A 239 -0.39 -16.48 9.86
C ASP A 239 -0.82 -16.67 8.39
N ARG A 240 -0.13 -17.50 7.60
CA ARG A 240 -0.46 -17.68 6.15
C ARG A 240 -1.89 -18.17 5.92
N ASN A 241 -2.48 -18.88 6.87
CA ASN A 241 -3.87 -19.37 6.78
C ASN A 241 -4.91 -18.24 6.79
N LEU A 242 -4.54 -17.02 7.19
CA LEU A 242 -5.38 -15.83 7.07
C LEU A 242 -5.44 -15.27 5.64
N GLN A 243 -4.65 -15.82 4.72
CA GLN A 243 -4.57 -15.39 3.33
C GLN A 243 -4.75 -16.58 2.38
N ARG A 244 -5.82 -17.37 2.58
CA ARG A 244 -6.16 -18.46 1.67
C ARG A 244 -6.91 -17.98 0.45
N ILE A 245 -6.85 -18.76 -0.62
CA ILE A 245 -7.65 -18.58 -1.82
C ILE A 245 -8.06 -19.96 -2.34
N VAL A 246 -9.11 -19.98 -3.17
CA VAL A 246 -9.43 -21.15 -4.00
C VAL A 246 -9.13 -20.86 -5.45
N TRP A 247 -8.55 -21.81 -6.17
CA TRP A 247 -8.19 -21.61 -7.57
C TRP A 247 -8.03 -22.94 -8.32
N ARG A 248 -8.26 -22.89 -9.64
CA ARG A 248 -7.93 -23.93 -10.63
C ARG A 248 -7.67 -23.27 -11.97
N ALA A 249 -6.83 -23.86 -12.82
CA ALA A 249 -6.49 -23.28 -14.11
C ALA A 249 -7.61 -23.50 -15.14
N THR A 250 -8.30 -24.64 -15.04
CA THR A 250 -9.38 -25.02 -15.96
C THR A 250 -10.63 -25.53 -15.21
N PRO A 251 -11.84 -25.36 -15.77
CA PRO A 251 -13.06 -25.87 -15.14
C PRO A 251 -13.13 -27.39 -14.95
N SER A 252 -12.33 -28.14 -15.72
CA SER A 252 -12.19 -29.59 -15.62
C SER A 252 -11.33 -30.04 -14.43
N GLU A 253 -10.49 -29.17 -13.90
CA GLU A 253 -9.66 -29.47 -12.74
C GLU A 253 -10.47 -29.42 -11.44
N VAL A 254 -9.97 -30.14 -10.44
CA VAL A 254 -10.46 -30.03 -9.07
C VAL A 254 -10.12 -28.63 -8.54
N LEU A 255 -11.10 -27.97 -7.92
CA LEU A 255 -10.87 -26.71 -7.25
C LEU A 255 -10.00 -26.95 -6.01
N ARG A 256 -8.83 -26.32 -5.95
CA ARG A 256 -7.84 -26.51 -4.88
C ARG A 256 -7.72 -25.27 -4.01
N THR A 257 -7.23 -25.48 -2.80
CA THR A 257 -6.93 -24.41 -1.83
C THR A 257 -5.46 -24.06 -1.87
N TYR A 258 -5.17 -22.76 -1.92
CA TYR A 258 -3.82 -22.21 -1.81
C TYR A 258 -3.76 -21.21 -0.68
N ARG A 259 -2.56 -20.94 -0.15
CA ARG A 259 -2.31 -19.85 0.80
C ARG A 259 -1.19 -18.95 0.29
N LEU A 260 -1.36 -17.64 0.44
CA LEU A 260 -0.34 -16.66 0.07
C LEU A 260 0.79 -16.72 1.09
N THR A 261 2.03 -16.64 0.61
CA THR A 261 3.25 -16.66 1.45
C THR A 261 3.87 -15.28 1.62
N ARG A 262 3.35 -14.29 0.89
CA ARG A 262 3.82 -12.89 0.88
C ARG A 262 2.73 -11.95 1.35
N VAL A 263 3.11 -10.76 1.77
CA VAL A 263 2.14 -9.71 2.15
C VAL A 263 1.20 -9.44 0.96
N ALA A 264 -0.09 -9.74 1.15
CA ALA A 264 -1.12 -9.44 0.19
C ALA A 264 -1.45 -7.93 0.21
N TYR A 265 -1.33 -7.27 -0.94
CA TYR A 265 -1.84 -5.91 -1.10
C TYR A 265 -3.35 -5.88 -0.96
N GLY A 266 -3.89 -4.74 -0.53
CA GLY A 266 -5.31 -4.58 -0.20
C GLY A 266 -5.67 -4.98 1.22
N THR A 267 -4.71 -5.50 2.02
CA THR A 267 -4.91 -5.68 3.46
C THR A 267 -4.62 -4.40 4.24
N THR A 268 -5.37 -4.14 5.32
CA THR A 268 -5.23 -2.93 6.17
C THR A 268 -3.79 -2.68 6.61
N SER A 269 -3.04 -3.73 6.94
CA SER A 269 -1.68 -3.61 7.48
C SER A 269 -0.58 -3.63 6.41
N ALA A 270 -0.89 -3.95 5.14
CA ALA A 270 0.14 -4.18 4.10
C ALA A 270 1.07 -2.98 3.89
N SER A 271 0.50 -1.78 3.80
CA SER A 271 1.22 -0.52 3.59
C SER A 271 2.23 -0.27 4.70
N PHE A 272 1.77 -0.29 5.95
CA PHE A 272 2.61 -0.11 7.12
C PHE A 272 3.70 -1.18 7.20
N MET A 273 3.34 -2.46 7.08
CA MET A 273 4.29 -3.58 7.20
C MET A 273 5.44 -3.47 6.20
N THR A 274 5.13 -3.14 4.95
CA THR A 274 6.12 -3.10 3.87
C THR A 274 6.98 -1.83 3.94
N THR A 275 6.39 -0.68 4.25
CA THR A 275 7.13 0.59 4.42
C THR A 275 7.98 0.59 5.69
N LYS A 276 7.55 -0.09 6.76
CA LYS A 276 8.38 -0.23 7.97
C LYS A 276 9.65 -1.02 7.71
N CYS A 277 9.61 -2.06 6.88
CA CYS A 277 10.82 -2.76 6.43
C CYS A 277 11.81 -1.80 5.75
N LEU A 278 11.35 -0.87 4.93
CA LEU A 278 12.22 0.15 4.32
C LEU A 278 12.82 1.10 5.37
N SER A 279 12.03 1.54 6.36
CA SER A 279 12.54 2.35 7.47
C SER A 279 13.63 1.61 8.25
N VAL A 280 13.42 0.33 8.58
CA VAL A 280 14.46 -0.49 9.25
C VAL A 280 15.73 -0.58 8.42
N LEU A 281 15.62 -0.86 7.11
CA LEU A 281 16.78 -0.90 6.21
C LEU A 281 17.50 0.45 6.15
N SER A 282 16.75 1.55 6.10
CA SER A 282 17.34 2.90 6.07
C SER A 282 18.15 3.19 7.33
N GLU A 283 17.67 2.76 8.50
CA GLU A 283 18.35 2.95 9.79
C GLU A 283 19.60 2.06 9.89
N GLU A 284 19.49 0.78 9.52
CA GLU A 284 20.58 -0.20 9.55
C GLU A 284 21.74 0.19 8.64
N PHE A 285 21.44 0.64 7.43
CA PHE A 285 22.44 0.96 6.41
C PHE A 285 22.82 2.45 6.38
N ASN A 286 22.32 3.27 7.32
CA ASN A 286 22.56 4.72 7.33
C ASN A 286 24.05 5.08 7.36
N SER A 287 24.87 4.32 8.09
CA SER A 287 26.31 4.56 8.18
C SER A 287 27.07 4.27 6.88
N GLN A 288 26.61 3.29 6.11
CA GLN A 288 27.22 2.87 4.85
C GLN A 288 26.69 3.67 3.65
N PHE A 289 25.39 3.95 3.63
CA PHE A 289 24.69 4.58 2.52
C PHE A 289 23.78 5.74 3.00
N PRO A 290 24.34 6.80 3.61
CA PRO A 290 23.55 7.87 4.24
C PRO A 290 22.62 8.60 3.27
N MET A 291 23.05 8.81 2.02
CA MET A 291 22.21 9.45 1.00
C MET A 291 21.02 8.59 0.58
N ALA A 292 21.23 7.27 0.44
CA ALA A 292 20.17 6.34 0.10
C ALA A 292 19.19 6.16 1.27
N ALA A 293 19.71 6.04 2.49
CA ALA A 293 18.89 5.97 3.70
C ALA A 293 17.96 7.18 3.83
N LYS A 294 18.50 8.39 3.65
CA LYS A 294 17.71 9.63 3.65
C LYS A 294 16.63 9.63 2.56
N ALA A 295 16.98 9.28 1.32
CA ALA A 295 16.02 9.23 0.22
C ALA A 295 14.90 8.21 0.48
N VAL A 296 15.20 7.05 1.06
CA VAL A 296 14.19 6.05 1.45
C VAL A 296 13.26 6.58 2.55
N GLN A 297 13.77 7.37 3.49
CA GLN A 297 12.98 7.93 4.59
C GLN A 297 12.07 9.07 4.13
N THR A 298 12.55 9.97 3.26
CA THR A 298 11.83 11.22 2.94
C THR A 298 11.19 11.21 1.56
N ASP A 299 11.74 10.49 0.59
CA ASP A 299 11.37 10.63 -0.82
C ASP A 299 10.70 9.37 -1.40
N PHE A 300 10.47 8.35 -0.57
CA PHE A 300 9.76 7.14 -0.95
C PHE A 300 8.24 7.37 -1.01
N TYR A 301 7.63 6.94 -2.13
CA TYR A 301 6.19 7.02 -2.36
C TYR A 301 5.64 5.67 -2.83
N MET A 302 4.39 5.39 -2.46
CA MET A 302 3.63 4.21 -2.90
C MET A 302 2.25 4.65 -3.38
N ASP A 303 1.78 4.04 -4.48
CA ASP A 303 0.51 4.35 -5.13
C ASP A 303 -0.73 3.76 -4.43
#